data_AF-A0A179C254-F1
#
_entry.id   AF-A0A179C254-F1
#
_cell.length_a   1.000
_cell.length_b   1.000
_cell.length_c   1.000
_cell.angle_alpha   90.00
_cell.angle_beta   90.00
_cell.angle_gamma   90.00
#
_symmetry.space_group_name_H-M   'P 1'
#
loop_
_entity.id
_entity.type
_entity.pdbx_description
1 polymer ?
#
loop_
_entity_poly.entity_id
_entity_poly.type
_entity_poly.pdbx_seq_one_letter_code
_entity_poly.pdbx_strand_id
1 'polypeptide(L)'
;MPDRILLLVAWLEDNAPSMAIVDPHLSDGLCSAVVRHLARGQVPFVVYSGEPRSLIDEEPAFGNDEHLSRPAMPDDVIAAVRRALAAV
;
A
#
# COMPACT_ATOMS: atom_id res chain seq x y z
N MET A 1 -22.88 -3.92 1.09
CA MET A 1 -21.81 -3.07 1.65
C MET A 1 -21.26 -2.21 0.53
N PRO A 2 -20.90 -0.94 0.76
CA PRO A 2 -20.27 -0.12 -0.26
C PRO A 2 -18.90 -0.67 -0.64
N ASP A 3 -18.52 -0.47 -1.91
CA ASP A 3 -17.21 -0.79 -2.46
C ASP A 3 -16.16 0.16 -1.86
N ARG A 4 -15.35 -0.36 -0.93
CA ARG A 4 -14.36 0.42 -0.17
C ARG A 4 -13.17 0.79 -1.04
N ILE A 5 -12.76 -0.09 -1.95
CA ILE A 5 -11.68 0.19 -2.91
C ILE A 5 -12.06 1.39 -3.76
N LEU A 6 -13.27 1.43 -4.33
CA LEU A 6 -13.74 2.57 -5.12
C LEU A 6 -13.83 3.85 -4.29
N LEU A 7 -14.34 3.78 -3.06
CA LEU A 7 -14.40 4.94 -2.17
C LEU A 7 -13.01 5.48 -1.82
N LEU A 8 -12.03 4.61 -1.60
CA LEU A 8 -10.66 5.00 -1.30
C LEU A 8 -9.98 5.63 -2.51
N VAL A 9 -10.21 5.09 -3.72
CA VAL A 9 -9.70 5.70 -4.96
C VAL A 9 -10.29 7.09 -5.16
N ALA A 10 -11.61 7.25 -5.04
CA ALA A 10 -12.25 8.57 -5.15
C ALA A 10 -11.70 9.56 -4.12
N TRP A 11 -11.43 9.11 -2.89
CA TRP A 11 -10.80 9.96 -1.89
C TRP A 11 -9.36 10.37 -2.29
N LEU A 12 -8.58 9.48 -2.89
CA LEU A 12 -7.23 9.76 -3.38
C LEU A 12 -7.19 10.65 -4.64
N GLU A 13 -8.31 10.88 -5.32
CA GLU A 13 -8.39 11.86 -6.41
C GLU A 13 -8.34 13.30 -5.86
N ASP A 14 -8.96 13.52 -4.69
CA ASP A 14 -9.02 14.84 -4.04
C ASP A 14 -7.97 15.03 -2.94
N ASN A 15 -7.25 13.96 -2.56
CA ASN A 15 -6.30 13.98 -1.44
C ASN A 15 -4.97 13.31 -1.83
N ALA A 16 -3.87 13.98 -1.53
CA ALA A 16 -2.51 13.46 -1.75
C ALA A 16 -1.81 13.23 -0.41
N PRO A 17 -1.84 12.00 0.14
CA PRO A 17 -1.09 11.70 1.35
C PRO A 17 0.42 11.74 1.08
N SER A 18 1.22 12.14 2.07
CA SER A 18 2.69 12.11 1.95
C SER A 18 3.25 10.68 1.87
N MET A 19 2.50 9.70 2.37
CA MET A 19 2.75 8.28 2.21
C MET A 19 1.53 7.43 2.59
N ALA A 20 1.54 6.15 2.29
CA ALA A 20 0.53 5.19 2.76
C ALA A 20 1.14 3.93 3.39
N ILE A 21 0.38 3.27 4.29
CA ILE A 21 0.61 1.88 4.68
C ILE A 21 -0.55 1.09 4.09
N VAL A 22 -0.23 0.09 3.28
CA VAL A 22 -1.20 -0.62 2.45
C VAL A 22 -1.36 -2.05 2.93
N ASP A 23 -2.60 -2.42 3.26
CA ASP A 23 -3.02 -3.82 3.30
C ASP A 23 -3.48 -4.23 1.89
N PRO A 24 -2.84 -5.22 1.24
CA PRO A 24 -3.25 -5.67 -0.09
C PRO A 24 -4.69 -6.15 -0.13
N HIS A 25 -5.16 -6.81 0.93
CA HIS A 25 -6.50 -7.39 0.98
C HIS A 25 -7.42 -6.56 1.86
N LEU A 26 -8.36 -5.88 1.22
CA LEU A 26 -9.50 -5.26 1.88
C LEU A 26 -10.70 -6.21 1.89
N SER A 27 -11.75 -5.86 2.63
CA SER A 27 -12.95 -6.70 2.78
C SER A 27 -13.68 -7.00 1.46
N ASP A 28 -13.41 -6.19 0.44
CA ASP A 28 -13.98 -6.24 -0.91
C ASP A 28 -12.96 -6.68 -1.98
N GLY A 29 -11.77 -7.14 -1.57
CA GLY A 29 -10.80 -7.81 -2.45
C GLY A 29 -9.41 -7.17 -2.45
N LEU A 30 -8.64 -7.48 -3.50
CA LEU A 30 -7.29 -6.95 -3.70
C LEU A 30 -7.36 -5.47 -4.08
N CYS A 31 -6.68 -4.60 -3.33
CA CYS A 31 -6.74 -3.15 -3.52
C CYS A 31 -5.88 -2.63 -4.70
N SER A 32 -5.75 -3.41 -5.77
CA SER A 32 -4.93 -3.11 -6.96
C SER A 32 -5.16 -1.69 -7.51
N ALA A 33 -6.40 -1.22 -7.55
CA ALA A 33 -6.71 0.12 -8.02
C ALA A 33 -6.08 1.22 -7.17
N VAL A 34 -6.03 1.02 -5.84
CA VAL A 34 -5.45 1.95 -4.87
C VAL A 34 -3.94 2.03 -5.04
N VAL A 35 -3.24 0.90 -5.07
CA VAL A 35 -1.77 0.90 -5.21
C VAL A 35 -1.30 1.40 -6.56
N ARG A 36 -2.05 1.13 -7.64
CA ARG A 36 -1.77 1.74 -8.95
C ARG A 36 -1.92 3.26 -8.91
N HIS A 37 -2.92 3.78 -8.18
CA HIS A 37 -3.11 5.22 -8.03
C HIS A 37 -1.97 5.85 -7.24
N LEU A 38 -1.57 5.26 -6.11
CA LEU A 38 -0.43 5.71 -5.31
C LEU A 38 0.87 5.71 -6.13
N ALA A 39 1.16 4.61 -6.85
CA ALA A 39 2.34 4.50 -7.69
C ALA A 39 2.38 5.53 -8.82
N ARG A 40 1.26 5.76 -9.51
CA ARG A 40 1.15 6.81 -10.55
C ARG A 40 1.32 8.21 -9.97
N GLY A 41 0.82 8.44 -8.77
CA GLY A 41 0.99 9.70 -8.03
C GLY A 41 2.37 9.88 -7.38
N GLN A 42 3.27 8.90 -7.55
CA GLN A 42 4.58 8.87 -6.88
C GLN A 42 4.48 9.03 -5.35
N VAL A 43 3.38 8.54 -4.78
CA VAL A 43 3.19 8.51 -3.33
C VAL A 43 3.89 7.26 -2.80
N PRO A 44 4.90 7.40 -1.93
CA PRO A 44 5.58 6.25 -1.35
C PRO A 44 4.63 5.45 -0.46
N PHE A 45 4.76 4.14 -0.44
CA PHE A 45 3.95 3.32 0.46
C PHE A 45 4.70 2.12 1.04
N VAL A 46 4.20 1.59 2.16
CA VAL A 46 4.67 0.34 2.74
C VAL A 46 3.59 -0.71 2.55
N VAL A 47 3.91 -1.82 1.89
CA VAL A 47 3.02 -2.98 1.84
C VAL A 47 3.13 -3.74 3.16
N TYR A 48 2.09 -3.70 3.98
CA TYR A 48 2.03 -4.39 5.26
C TYR A 48 1.18 -5.67 5.14
N SER A 49 1.82 -6.81 4.90
CA SER A 49 1.13 -8.06 4.57
C SER A 49 1.59 -9.25 5.41
N GLY A 50 0.66 -10.14 5.75
CA GLY A 50 1.01 -11.47 6.28
C GLY A 50 1.31 -12.49 5.18
N GLU A 51 1.09 -12.11 3.92
CA GLU A 51 1.16 -13.01 2.77
C GLU A 51 2.53 -12.98 2.09
N PRO A 52 2.89 -14.05 1.34
CA PRO A 52 4.11 -14.08 0.56
C PRO A 52 4.13 -13.02 -0.54
N ARG A 53 5.32 -12.74 -1.06
CA ARG A 53 5.52 -11.81 -2.20
C ARG A 53 4.87 -12.25 -3.52
N SER A 54 4.19 -13.40 -3.57
CA SER A 54 3.45 -13.87 -4.75
C SER A 54 2.35 -12.90 -5.20
N LEU A 55 1.86 -12.02 -4.30
CA LEU A 55 0.96 -10.93 -4.68
C LEU A 55 1.54 -9.98 -5.74
N ILE A 56 2.87 -9.88 -5.84
CA ILE A 56 3.53 -9.06 -6.87
C ILE A 56 3.29 -9.65 -8.27
N ASP A 57 3.11 -10.97 -8.38
CA ASP A 57 2.81 -11.62 -9.66
C ASP A 57 1.38 -11.29 -10.12
N GLU A 58 0.45 -11.12 -9.18
CA GLU A 58 -0.95 -10.74 -9.45
C GLU A 58 -1.10 -9.23 -9.71
N GLU A 59 -0.41 -8.42 -8.92
CA GLU A 59 -0.38 -6.96 -9.05
C GLU A 59 1.05 -6.43 -8.87
N PRO A 60 1.77 -6.18 -9.99
CA PRO A 60 3.15 -5.70 -9.95
C PRO A 60 3.32 -4.37 -9.22
N ALA A 61 2.28 -3.53 -9.12
CA ALA A 61 2.37 -2.28 -8.36
C ALA A 61 2.70 -2.51 -6.88
N PHE A 62 2.36 -3.67 -6.29
CA PHE A 62 2.82 -3.99 -4.94
C PHE A 62 4.33 -4.11 -4.85
N GLY A 63 5.03 -4.41 -5.93
CA GLY A 63 6.49 -4.58 -5.96
C GLY A 63 7.30 -3.28 -6.00
N ASN A 64 6.65 -2.11 -6.10
CA ASN A 64 7.34 -0.84 -6.30
C ASN A 64 8.02 -0.28 -5.04
N ASP A 65 7.73 -0.81 -3.83
CA ASP A 65 8.13 -0.18 -2.57
C ASP A 65 8.53 -1.17 -1.45
N GLU A 66 8.64 -0.66 -0.22
CA GLU A 66 9.00 -1.36 1.02
C GLU A 66 7.91 -2.36 1.46
N HIS A 67 8.33 -3.58 1.83
CA HIS A 67 7.43 -4.64 2.32
C HIS A 67 7.72 -4.95 3.78
N LEU A 68 6.67 -4.93 4.60
CA LEU A 68 6.74 -5.31 5.99
C LEU A 68 5.80 -6.50 6.26
N SER A 69 6.36 -7.57 6.81
CA SER A 69 5.57 -8.76 7.15
C SER A 69 4.79 -8.57 8.44
N ARG A 70 3.54 -9.06 8.46
CA ARG A 70 2.74 -9.19 9.69
C ARG A 70 3.11 -10.48 10.46
N PRO A 71 3.12 -10.48 11.80
CA PRO A 71 3.08 -9.30 12.67
C PRO A 71 4.43 -8.58 12.69
N ALA A 72 4.42 -7.25 12.89
CA ALA A 72 5.62 -6.43 13.05
C ALA A 72 5.60 -5.68 14.39
N MET A 73 6.78 -5.39 14.96
CA MET A 73 6.88 -4.52 16.12
C MET A 73 6.68 -3.06 15.70
N PRO A 74 6.23 -2.17 16.60
CA PRO A 74 6.06 -0.75 16.28
C PRO A 74 7.32 -0.11 15.69
N ASP A 75 8.50 -0.45 16.21
CA ASP A 75 9.77 0.06 15.71
C ASP A 75 10.08 -0.41 14.28
N ASP A 76 9.66 -1.62 13.90
CA ASP A 76 9.80 -2.13 12.53
C ASP A 76 8.91 -1.35 11.56
N VAL A 77 7.68 -1.01 11.97
CA VAL A 77 6.76 -0.17 11.20
C VAL A 77 7.36 1.21 10.99
N ILE A 78 7.89 1.84 12.04
CA ILE A 78 8.54 3.16 11.94
C ILE A 78 9.75 3.09 11.02
N ALA A 79 10.57 2.04 11.13
CA ALA A 79 11.74 1.86 10.28
C ALA A 79 11.36 1.68 8.80
N ALA A 80 10.34 0.86 8.51
CA ALA A 80 9.81 0.68 7.15
C ALA A 80 9.28 2.00 6.57
N VAL A 81 8.53 2.75 7.37
CA VAL A 81 8.02 4.07 6.98
C VAL A 81 9.15 5.04 6.63
N ARG A 82 10.19 5.10 7.46
CA ARG A 82 11.38 5.94 7.19
C ARG A 82 12.10 5.52 5.91
N ARG A 83 12.22 4.23 5.64
CA ARG A 83 12.84 3.72 4.40
C ARG A 83 12.02 4.10 3.17
N ALA A 84 10.70 3.91 3.20
CA ALA A 84 9.82 4.28 2.10
C ALA A 84 9.89 5.78 1.78
N LEU A 85 9.87 6.64 2.80
CA LEU A 85 9.98 8.09 2.63
C LEU A 85 11.35 8.57 2.12
N ALA A 86 12.41 7.78 2.30
CA ALA A 86 13.75 8.12 1.84
C ALA A 86 14.05 7.65 0.41
N ALA A 87 13.17 6.85 -0.18
CA ALA A 87 13.33 6.26 -1.51
C ALA A 87 12.76 7.14 -2.65
N VAL A 88 12.10 8.25 -2.31
CA VAL A 88 11.45 9.20 -3.23
C VAL A 88 12.29 10.45 -3.47
#